data_AF-A0A482RDP6-F1
#
_entry.id   AF-A0A482RDP6-F1
#
_cell.length_a   1.000
_cell.length_b   1.000
_cell.length_c   1.000
_cell.angle_alpha   90.00
_cell.angle_beta   90.00
_cell.angle_gamma   90.00
#
_symmetry.space_group_name_H-M   'P 1'
#
loop_
_entity.id
_entity.type
_entity.pdbx_description
1 polymer ?
#
loop_
_entity_poly.entity_id
_entity_poly.type
_entity_poly.pdbx_seq_one_letter_code
_entity_poly.pdbx_strand_id
1 'polypeptide(L)'
;MHASASASASASALPTCSDVTCDCCAVAMDNGEVHIYNGSACVSSFSTPDIITGMRFGTYSREPFSLVLASRSGALTFKMAKRTASFKATDVPSGPPPEQDIPIPVPKKTKLYLDQMQRERDQAREMHRIFQRDLCRLRLATARAYVKVCGRRHRAHVHACLNETRARWLI
;
A
#
# COMPACT_ATOMS: atom_id res chain seq x y z
N MET A 1 14.81 39.20 -16.71
CA MET A 1 14.81 38.09 -17.69
C MET A 1 15.40 36.87 -17.02
N HIS A 2 14.55 35.96 -16.55
CA HIS A 2 14.95 34.73 -15.88
C HIS A 2 15.48 33.73 -16.91
N ALA A 3 16.67 33.18 -16.70
CA ALA A 3 17.20 32.07 -17.46
C ALA A 3 17.08 30.79 -16.62
N SER A 4 16.07 29.99 -16.95
CA SER A 4 15.88 28.64 -16.43
C SER A 4 16.75 27.69 -17.26
N ALA A 5 17.78 27.09 -16.67
CA ALA A 5 18.53 26.00 -17.30
C ALA A 5 18.07 24.67 -16.69
N SER A 6 17.20 23.97 -17.43
CA SER A 6 16.81 22.60 -17.16
C SER A 6 17.98 21.66 -17.50
N ALA A 7 18.71 21.18 -16.50
CA ALA A 7 19.68 20.12 -16.67
C ALA A 7 18.96 18.76 -16.64
N SER A 8 18.68 18.23 -17.82
CA SER A 8 18.28 16.84 -18.02
C SER A 8 19.46 15.92 -17.69
N ALA A 9 19.46 15.33 -16.48
CA ALA A 9 20.41 14.28 -16.14
C ALA A 9 19.96 12.99 -16.85
N SER A 10 20.60 12.69 -17.97
CA SER A 10 20.51 11.39 -18.64
C SER A 10 20.92 10.30 -17.65
N ALA A 11 20.03 9.36 -17.41
CA ALA A 11 20.29 8.14 -16.67
C ALA A 11 21.37 7.33 -17.42
N SER A 12 22.65 7.59 -17.12
CA SER A 12 23.73 6.73 -17.54
C SER A 12 23.54 5.39 -16.82
N ALA A 13 23.37 4.34 -17.62
CA ALA A 13 23.24 2.96 -17.17
C ALA A 13 24.20 2.68 -16.02
N LEU A 14 23.64 2.35 -14.85
CA LEU A 14 24.43 1.80 -13.75
C LEU A 14 25.16 0.58 -14.31
N PRO A 15 26.48 0.43 -14.09
CA PRO A 15 27.17 -0.78 -14.45
C PRO A 15 26.48 -1.95 -13.75
N THR A 16 25.77 -2.77 -14.53
CA THR A 16 25.25 -4.05 -14.06
C THR A 16 26.47 -4.90 -13.77
N CYS A 17 26.82 -4.94 -12.49
CA CYS A 17 27.94 -5.71 -11.98
C CYS A 17 27.59 -7.20 -12.06
N SER A 18 27.66 -7.77 -13.26
CA SER A 18 27.73 -9.21 -13.46
C SER A 18 29.11 -9.67 -13.01
N ASP A 19 29.13 -10.44 -11.92
CA ASP A 19 30.27 -11.18 -11.35
C ASP A 19 31.19 -10.42 -10.38
N VAL A 20 30.61 -9.67 -9.43
CA VAL A 20 31.28 -9.45 -8.13
C VAL A 20 30.44 -10.10 -7.06
N THR A 21 30.98 -11.12 -6.39
CA THR A 21 30.41 -11.67 -5.17
C THR A 21 30.54 -10.62 -4.08
N CYS A 22 29.50 -9.81 -3.88
CA CYS A 22 29.44 -8.83 -2.81
C CYS A 22 29.01 -9.54 -1.52
N ASP A 23 29.89 -9.60 -0.51
CA ASP A 23 29.55 -10.19 0.78
C ASP A 23 28.50 -9.36 1.54
N CYS A 24 28.46 -8.04 1.33
CA CYS A 24 27.53 -7.11 1.96
C CYS A 24 27.12 -5.99 1.00
N CYS A 25 25.90 -5.47 1.17
CA CYS A 25 25.36 -4.34 0.42
C CYS A 25 25.01 -3.19 1.38
N ALA A 26 25.48 -1.97 1.09
CA ALA A 26 25.10 -0.78 1.83
C ALA A 26 23.98 -0.02 1.09
N VAL A 27 22.96 0.39 1.82
CA VAL A 27 21.78 1.10 1.30
C VAL A 27 21.63 2.40 2.07
N ALA A 28 21.62 3.52 1.35
CA ALA A 28 21.28 4.83 1.91
C ALA A 28 19.78 5.09 1.73
N MET A 29 19.13 5.48 2.82
CA MET A 29 17.70 5.77 2.85
C MET A 29 17.46 7.29 2.85
N ASP A 30 16.25 7.70 2.47
CA ASP A 30 15.81 9.10 2.46
C ASP A 30 15.59 9.68 3.87
N ASN A 31 15.39 8.81 4.87
CA ASN A 31 15.32 9.16 6.30
C ASN A 31 16.67 9.59 6.90
N GLY A 32 17.76 9.61 6.12
CA GLY A 32 19.10 9.95 6.58
C GLY A 32 19.85 8.81 7.26
N GLU A 33 19.34 7.58 7.20
CA GLU A 33 20.01 6.39 7.71
C GLU A 33 20.71 5.60 6.60
N VAL A 34 21.82 4.96 6.97
CA VAL A 34 22.52 4.02 6.10
C VAL A 34 22.51 2.66 6.77
N HIS A 35 22.03 1.66 6.05
CA HIS A 35 21.91 0.28 6.50
C HIS A 35 22.84 -0.62 5.70
N ILE A 36 23.56 -1.51 6.37
CA ILE A 36 24.47 -2.49 5.76
C ILE A 36 23.84 -3.86 5.92
N TYR A 37 23.51 -4.49 4.79
CA TYR A 37 22.89 -5.79 4.72
C TYR A 37 23.88 -6.87 4.31
N ASN A 38 23.79 -8.03 4.94
CA ASN A 38 24.42 -9.27 4.49
C ASN A 38 23.28 -10.25 4.15
N GLY A 39 23.04 -10.48 2.86
CA GLY A 39 21.83 -11.16 2.40
C GLY A 39 20.56 -10.43 2.83
N SER A 40 19.74 -11.06 3.67
CA SER A 40 18.50 -10.50 4.22
C SER A 40 18.65 -9.85 5.60
N ALA A 41 19.81 -9.98 6.25
CA ALA A 41 20.02 -9.50 7.61
C ALA A 41 20.65 -8.10 7.60
N CYS A 42 20.07 -7.15 8.34
CA CYS A 42 20.72 -5.86 8.61
C CYS A 42 21.79 -6.05 9.68
N VAL A 43 23.06 -5.84 9.31
CA VAL A 43 24.22 -6.08 10.17
C VAL A 43 24.65 -4.82 10.92
N SER A 44 24.52 -3.65 10.29
CA SER A 44 24.87 -2.37 10.90
C SER A 44 24.03 -1.25 10.32
N SER A 45 23.53 -0.37 11.17
CA SER A 45 22.86 0.86 10.79
C SER A 45 23.52 2.04 11.48
N PHE A 46 23.57 3.17 10.79
CA PHE A 46 24.00 4.44 11.38
C PHE A 46 23.26 5.61 10.76
N SER A 47 23.05 6.66 11.56
CA SER A 47 22.39 7.89 11.12
C SER A 47 23.42 8.91 10.62
N THR A 48 23.04 9.64 9.58
CA THR A 48 23.78 10.75 8.98
C THR A 48 22.91 12.01 9.00
N PRO A 49 23.51 13.21 9.14
CA PRO A 49 22.76 14.45 9.29
C PRO A 49 22.07 14.93 8.01
N ASP A 50 22.43 14.38 6.85
CA ASP A 50 21.91 14.77 5.53
C ASP A 50 21.76 13.53 4.64
N ILE A 51 20.93 13.63 3.61
CA ILE A 51 20.61 12.54 2.69
C ILE A 51 21.84 12.21 1.84
N ILE A 52 22.25 10.95 1.85
CA ILE A 52 23.40 10.48 1.09
C ILE A 52 22.99 10.18 -0.35
N THR A 53 23.67 10.82 -1.31
CA THR A 53 23.45 10.64 -2.75
C THR A 53 24.46 9.67 -3.38
N GLY A 54 25.61 9.44 -2.74
CA GLY A 54 26.63 8.54 -3.24
C GLY A 54 27.45 7.92 -2.12
N MET A 55 27.85 6.67 -2.32
CA MET A 55 28.69 5.94 -1.37
C MET A 55 29.79 5.19 -2.10
N ARG A 56 31.00 5.16 -1.51
CA ARG A 56 32.09 4.33 -2.00
C ARG A 56 32.86 3.73 -0.83
N PHE A 57 32.98 2.41 -0.83
CA PHE A 57 33.84 1.69 0.10
C PHE A 57 35.22 1.45 -0.50
N GLY A 58 36.27 1.61 0.29
CA GLY A 58 37.63 1.34 -0.15
C GLY A 58 38.69 1.72 0.88
N THR A 59 39.91 1.92 0.40
CA THR A 59 41.03 2.40 1.20
C THR A 59 41.16 3.91 1.05
N TYR A 60 41.27 4.63 2.17
CA TYR A 60 41.54 6.06 2.14
C TYR A 60 42.85 6.34 2.88
N SER A 61 43.85 6.83 2.14
CA SER A 61 45.20 7.07 2.67
C SER A 61 45.79 5.79 3.29
N ARG A 62 46.08 5.80 4.59
CA ARG A 62 46.64 4.66 5.34
C ARG A 62 45.59 3.79 6.02
N GLU A 63 44.31 4.19 5.98
CA GLU A 63 43.25 3.43 6.63
C GLU A 63 42.55 2.50 5.64
N PRO A 64 42.70 1.17 5.82
CA PRO A 64 41.85 0.22 5.14
C PRO A 64 40.43 0.27 5.73
N PHE A 65 39.41 -0.02 4.91
CA PHE A 65 38.00 -0.07 5.32
C PHE A 65 37.36 1.30 5.62
N SER A 66 37.54 2.25 4.71
CA SER A 66 36.90 3.56 4.74
C SER A 66 35.67 3.59 3.83
N LEU A 67 34.55 4.06 4.37
CA LEU A 67 33.34 4.36 3.63
C LEU A 67 33.24 5.88 3.44
N VAL A 68 33.26 6.31 2.19
CA VAL A 68 33.07 7.70 1.78
C VAL A 68 31.60 7.91 1.46
N LEU A 69 31.01 8.94 2.05
CA LEU A 69 29.62 9.32 1.89
C LEU A 69 29.56 10.72 1.27
N ALA A 70 28.82 10.86 0.16
CA ALA A 70 28.53 12.14 -0.46
C ALA A 70 27.09 12.53 -0.14
N SER A 71 26.93 13.61 0.61
CA SER A 71 25.64 14.16 0.99
C SER A 71 25.07 15.08 -0.09
N ARG A 72 23.75 15.28 -0.10
CA ARG A 72 23.06 16.18 -1.02
C ARG A 72 23.52 17.64 -0.90
N SER A 73 23.87 18.08 0.31
CA SER A 73 24.48 19.40 0.57
C SER A 73 25.87 19.59 -0.06
N GLY A 74 26.48 18.53 -0.61
CA GLY A 74 27.85 18.55 -1.13
C GLY A 74 28.92 18.24 -0.08
N ALA A 75 28.52 17.99 1.18
CA ALA A 75 29.44 17.56 2.22
C ALA A 75 29.94 16.13 1.96
N LEU A 76 31.24 15.90 2.21
CA LEU A 76 31.85 14.57 2.17
C LEU A 76 32.16 14.11 3.60
N THR A 77 31.61 12.96 3.98
CA THR A 77 31.84 12.36 5.30
C THR A 77 32.56 11.03 5.16
N PHE A 78 33.59 10.82 5.99
CA PHE A 78 34.35 9.58 6.04
C PHE A 78 33.96 8.78 7.29
N LYS A 79 33.63 7.51 7.11
CA LYS A 79 33.40 6.55 8.20
C LYS A 79 34.42 5.43 8.09
N MET A 80 35.34 5.34 9.04
CA MET A 80 36.30 4.24 9.12
C MET A 80 35.71 3.11 9.96
N ALA A 81 35.66 1.89 9.41
CA ALA A 81 35.31 0.71 10.17
C ALA A 81 36.50 0.23 11.00
N LYS A 82 36.24 -0.43 12.13
CA LYS A 82 37.30 -1.06 12.93
C LYS A 82 37.89 -2.24 12.14
N ARG A 83 39.22 -2.43 12.23
CA ARG A 83 39.92 -3.56 11.58
C ARG A 83 39.44 -4.94 12.05
N THR A 84 38.84 -5.01 13.23
CA THR A 84 38.28 -6.23 13.83
C THR A 84 36.78 -6.38 13.61
N ALA A 85 36.14 -5.47 12.86
CA ALA A 85 34.71 -5.56 12.59
C ALA A 85 34.42 -6.72 11.64
N SER A 86 33.59 -7.67 12.08
CA SER A 86 33.05 -8.73 11.23
C SER A 86 31.60 -8.38 10.87
N PHE A 87 31.31 -8.30 9.56
CA PHE A 87 29.95 -8.06 9.06
C PHE A 87 29.20 -9.37 8.79
N LYS A 88 29.33 -10.36 9.69
CA LYS A 88 28.57 -11.60 9.57
C LYS A 88 27.15 -11.37 10.08
N ALA A 89 26.17 -11.87 9.34
CA ALA A 89 24.79 -11.92 9.81
C ALA A 89 24.78 -12.72 11.12
N THR A 90 24.49 -12.06 12.24
CA THR A 90 24.19 -12.77 13.47
C THR A 90 22.79 -13.34 13.27
N ASP A 91 22.70 -14.66 13.07
CA ASP A 91 21.44 -15.41 13.10
C ASP A 91 20.89 -15.39 14.52
N VAL A 92 20.49 -14.21 15.02
CA VAL A 92 19.62 -14.13 16.18
C VAL A 92 18.26 -14.55 15.65
N PRO A 93 17.70 -15.70 16.08
CA PRO A 93 16.34 -16.04 15.72
C PRO A 93 15.47 -14.88 16.20
N SER A 94 14.92 -14.13 15.26
CA SER A 94 13.88 -13.14 15.56
C SER A 94 12.79 -13.91 16.29
N GLY A 95 12.62 -13.64 17.58
CA GLY A 95 11.48 -14.16 18.33
C GLY A 95 10.17 -13.77 17.64
N PRO A 96 9.05 -14.37 18.06
CA PRO A 96 7.73 -13.93 17.62
C PRO A 96 7.67 -12.40 17.72
N PRO A 97 7.20 -11.69 16.67
CA PRO A 97 7.15 -10.24 16.68
C PRO A 97 6.48 -9.74 17.97
N PRO A 98 7.07 -8.79 18.70
CA PRO A 98 6.51 -8.29 19.96
C PRO A 98 5.13 -7.64 19.77
N GLU A 99 4.77 -7.33 18.51
CA GLU A 99 3.45 -6.88 18.11
C GLU A 99 2.35 -7.94 18.35
N GLN A 100 2.70 -9.22 18.50
CA GLN A 100 1.77 -10.30 18.86
C GLN A 100 1.38 -10.29 20.35
N ASP A 101 2.10 -9.53 21.20
CA ASP A 101 1.77 -9.40 22.62
C ASP A 101 0.64 -8.39 22.87
N ILE A 102 0.25 -7.61 21.86
CA ILE A 102 -0.83 -6.62 21.97
C ILE A 102 -2.16 -7.33 21.68
N PRO A 103 -3.05 -7.50 22.68
CA PRO A 103 -4.34 -8.13 22.44
C PRO A 103 -5.17 -7.27 21.50
N ILE A 104 -5.69 -7.89 20.43
CA ILE A 104 -6.59 -7.23 19.49
C ILE A 104 -7.82 -6.71 20.26
N PRO A 105 -8.24 -5.44 20.09
CA PRO A 105 -9.40 -4.89 20.78
C PRO A 105 -10.68 -5.47 20.18
N VAL A 106 -11.06 -6.67 20.61
CA VAL A 106 -12.32 -7.31 20.22
C VAL A 106 -13.47 -6.68 21.03
N PRO A 107 -14.50 -6.12 20.36
CA PRO A 107 -15.66 -5.59 21.06
C PRO A 107 -16.36 -6.67 21.89
N LYS A 108 -16.72 -6.34 23.13
CA LYS A 108 -17.41 -7.26 24.03
C LYS A 108 -18.88 -7.42 23.62
N LYS A 109 -19.39 -8.65 23.65
CA LYS A 109 -20.81 -8.94 23.41
C LYS A 109 -21.65 -8.36 24.56
N THR A 110 -22.65 -7.56 24.23
CA THR A 110 -23.57 -6.94 25.20
C THR A 110 -24.67 -7.91 25.62
N LYS A 111 -25.31 -7.66 26.77
CA LYS A 111 -26.46 -8.46 27.23
C LYS A 111 -27.58 -8.52 26.17
N LEU A 112 -27.88 -7.38 25.54
CA LEU A 112 -28.87 -7.29 24.47
C LEU A 112 -28.55 -8.25 23.31
N TYR A 113 -27.28 -8.37 22.92
CA TYR A 113 -26.87 -9.31 21.88
C TYR A 113 -27.14 -10.76 22.30
N LEU A 114 -26.85 -11.12 23.56
CA LEU A 114 -27.12 -12.47 24.06
C LEU A 114 -28.62 -12.79 24.10
N ASP A 115 -29.44 -11.85 24.54
CA ASP A 115 -30.90 -12.01 24.60
C ASP A 115 -31.49 -12.16 23.19
N GLN A 116 -30.98 -11.41 22.20
CA GLN A 116 -31.37 -11.57 20.79
C GLN A 116 -30.97 -12.94 20.24
N MET A 117 -29.75 -13.41 20.53
CA MET A 117 -29.30 -14.73 20.09
C MET A 117 -30.19 -15.86 20.64
N GLN A 118 -30.63 -15.75 21.89
CA GLN A 118 -31.53 -16.74 22.48
C GLN A 118 -32.90 -16.73 21.80
N ARG A 119 -33.48 -15.54 21.58
CA ARG A 119 -34.75 -15.40 20.84
C ARG A 119 -34.66 -15.97 19.42
N GLU A 120 -33.57 -15.66 18.70
CA GLU A 120 -33.34 -16.18 17.35
C GLU A 120 -33.22 -17.70 17.33
N ARG A 121 -32.55 -18.29 18.35
CA ARG A 121 -32.45 -19.74 18.49
C ARG A 121 -33.80 -20.40 18.70
N ASP A 122 -34.64 -19.84 19.57
CA ASP A 122 -35.94 -20.43 19.93
C ASP A 122 -36.98 -20.25 18.80
N GLN A 123 -36.91 -19.17 18.03
CA GLN A 123 -37.89 -18.82 16.97
C GLN A 123 -37.35 -18.92 15.54
N ALA A 124 -36.22 -19.59 15.32
CA ALA A 124 -35.50 -19.62 14.04
C ALA A 124 -36.38 -19.99 12.83
N ARG A 125 -37.23 -21.01 12.97
CA ARG A 125 -38.07 -21.52 11.88
C ARG A 125 -39.12 -20.51 11.43
N GLU A 126 -39.74 -19.81 12.38
CA GLU A 126 -40.78 -18.82 12.09
C GLU A 126 -40.18 -17.57 11.46
N MET A 127 -39.05 -17.09 12.01
CA MET A 127 -38.30 -15.98 11.41
C MET A 127 -37.88 -16.27 9.97
N HIS A 128 -37.42 -17.49 9.68
CA HIS A 128 -37.06 -17.89 8.31
C HIS A 128 -38.25 -17.85 7.36
N ARG A 129 -39.43 -18.35 7.77
CA ARG A 129 -40.64 -18.34 6.95
C ARG A 129 -41.13 -16.92 6.65
N ILE A 130 -41.12 -16.06 7.67
CA ILE A 130 -41.46 -14.64 7.53
C ILE A 130 -40.50 -13.97 6.53
N PHE A 131 -39.20 -14.18 6.70
CA PHE A 131 -38.18 -13.64 5.80
C PHE A 131 -38.41 -14.05 4.34
N GLN A 132 -38.67 -15.33 4.07
CA GLN A 132 -38.91 -15.82 2.70
C GLN A 132 -40.17 -15.20 2.08
N ARG A 133 -41.27 -15.13 2.84
CA ARG A 133 -42.51 -14.51 2.39
C ARG A 133 -42.29 -13.03 2.05
N ASP A 134 -41.59 -12.31 2.92
CA ASP A 134 -41.37 -10.87 2.75
C ASP A 134 -40.38 -10.58 1.63
N LEU A 135 -39.40 -11.44 1.41
CA LEU A 135 -38.49 -11.39 0.27
C LEU A 135 -39.23 -11.62 -1.06
N CYS A 136 -40.18 -12.57 -1.12
CA CYS A 136 -41.04 -12.76 -2.29
C CYS A 136 -41.91 -11.54 -2.57
N ARG A 137 -42.47 -10.91 -1.53
CA ARG A 137 -43.24 -9.65 -1.65
C ARG A 137 -42.37 -8.50 -2.15
N LEU A 138 -41.15 -8.36 -1.63
CA LEU A 138 -40.18 -7.35 -2.06
C LEU A 138 -39.83 -7.52 -3.54
N ARG A 139 -39.55 -8.75 -3.98
CA ARG A 139 -39.26 -9.07 -5.40
C ARG A 139 -40.43 -8.67 -6.30
N LEU A 140 -41.66 -9.03 -5.92
CA LEU A 140 -42.86 -8.68 -6.68
C LEU A 140 -43.08 -7.15 -6.73
N ALA A 141 -42.94 -6.46 -5.60
CA ALA A 141 -43.07 -5.01 -5.52
C ALA A 141 -42.03 -4.31 -6.41
N THR A 142 -40.79 -4.78 -6.36
CA THR A 142 -39.68 -4.26 -7.18
C THR A 142 -39.95 -4.49 -8.67
N ALA A 143 -40.38 -5.69 -9.07
CA ALA A 143 -40.72 -5.99 -10.46
C ALA A 143 -41.88 -5.13 -10.98
N ARG A 144 -42.93 -4.93 -10.17
CA ARG A 144 -44.06 -4.04 -10.51
C ARG A 144 -43.61 -2.59 -10.67
N ALA A 145 -42.78 -2.10 -9.77
CA ALA A 145 -42.21 -0.76 -9.85
C ALA A 145 -41.32 -0.61 -11.09
N TYR A 146 -40.50 -1.61 -11.39
CA TYR A 146 -39.63 -1.64 -12.56
C TYR A 146 -40.43 -1.59 -13.87
N VAL A 147 -41.44 -2.46 -14.03
CA VAL A 147 -42.33 -2.45 -15.20
C VAL A 147 -43.06 -1.12 -15.32
N LYS A 148 -43.50 -0.52 -14.20
CA LYS A 148 -44.14 0.80 -14.21
C LYS A 148 -43.20 1.88 -14.75
N VAL A 149 -41.92 1.86 -14.38
CA VAL A 149 -40.91 2.81 -14.88
C VAL A 149 -40.59 2.54 -16.35
N CYS A 150 -40.33 1.29 -16.73
CA CYS A 150 -40.05 0.90 -18.12
C CYS A 150 -41.24 1.19 -19.06
N GLY A 151 -42.46 0.87 -18.63
CA GLY A 151 -43.68 1.14 -19.39
C GLY A 151 -43.96 2.64 -19.54
N ARG A 152 -43.70 3.45 -18.51
CA ARG A 152 -43.78 4.92 -18.61
C ARG A 152 -42.75 5.47 -19.60
N ARG A 153 -41.51 4.96 -19.58
CA ARG A 153 -40.45 5.37 -20.52
C ARG A 153 -40.81 5.00 -21.96
N HIS A 154 -41.32 3.80 -22.20
CA HIS A 154 -41.76 3.37 -23.53
C HIS A 154 -42.94 4.21 -24.04
N ARG A 155 -43.93 4.50 -23.19
CA ARG A 155 -45.09 5.33 -23.55
C ARG A 155 -44.70 6.79 -23.83
N ALA A 156 -43.79 7.36 -23.05
CA ALA A 156 -43.26 8.70 -23.29
C ALA A 156 -42.48 8.79 -24.60
N HIS A 157 -41.66 7.78 -24.93
CA HIS A 157 -40.91 7.72 -26.19
C HIS A 157 -41.83 7.56 -27.40
N VAL A 158 -42.84 6.68 -27.33
CA VAL A 158 -43.81 6.49 -28.43
C VAL A 158 -44.64 7.76 -28.65
N HIS A 159 -45.11 8.43 -27.59
CA HIS A 159 -45.83 9.71 -27.73
C HIS A 159 -44.94 10.84 -28.26
N ALA A 160 -43.67 10.91 -27.86
CA ALA A 160 -42.73 11.88 -28.41
C ALA A 160 -42.53 11.65 -29.92
N CYS A 161 -42.30 10.40 -30.34
CA CYS A 161 -42.09 10.05 -31.74
C CYS A 161 -43.33 10.29 -32.61
N LEU A 162 -44.54 9.99 -32.10
CA LEU A 162 -45.81 10.24 -32.81
C LEU A 162 -46.11 11.74 -32.98
N ASN A 163 -45.74 12.56 -31.99
CA ASN A 163 -45.90 14.01 -32.06
C ASN A 163 -44.88 14.64 -33.03
N GLU A 164 -43.65 14.13 -33.08
CA GLU A 164 -42.62 14.56 -34.02
C GLU A 164 -42.98 14.22 -35.48
N THR A 165 -43.57 13.04 -35.72
CA THR A 165 -44.08 12.69 -37.06
C THR A 165 -45.28 13.56 -37.45
N ARG A 166 -46.23 13.82 -36.54
CA ARG A 166 -47.36 14.73 -36.81
C ARG A 166 -46.94 16.17 -37.10
N ALA A 167 -45.95 16.71 -36.38
CA ALA A 167 -45.45 18.06 -36.61
C ALA A 167 -44.78 18.22 -37.99
N ARG A 168 -44.27 17.13 -38.57
CA ARG A 168 -43.59 17.12 -39.88
C ARG A 168 -44.53 17.10 -41.09
N TRP A 169 -45.82 16.82 -40.89
CA TRP A 169 -46.87 16.84 -41.93
C TRP A 169 -47.80 18.06 -41.85
N LEU A 170 -47.52 19.00 -40.94
CA LEU A 170 -48.31 20.22 -40.69
C LEU A 170 -47.58 21.51 -41.13
N ILE A 171 -46.54 21.38 -41.95
CA ILE A 171 -45.83 22.46 -42.68
C ILE A 171 -45.90 22.09 -44.16
#